data_AF-A0A5C3Q6X8-F1
#
_entry.id   AF-A0A5C3Q6X8-F1
#
_cell.length_a   1.000
_cell.length_b   1.000
_cell.length_c   1.000
_cell.angle_alpha   90.00
_cell.angle_beta   90.00
_cell.angle_gamma   90.00
#
_symmetry.space_group_name_H-M   'P 1'
#
loop_
_entity.id
_entity.type
_entity.pdbx_description
1 polymer ?
#
loop_
_entity_poly.entity_id
_entity_poly.type
_entity_poly.pdbx_seq_one_letter_code
_entity_poly.pdbx_strand_id
1 'polypeptide(L)'
;MHFYGYRRRRLAVVLLCCIISILYISHDLYFQRGYWTKAISTGPTNASPDIRHTVTINEAASPHREKLPGGVLLVSALFPLKKSKHSMKSYKAWLYNFLQITTPIYIFLPKSLFSLLPQTLPDNLTVNSTYDTIFDLPMMKGMEPIYEANWLLDPEKDIHGPELYAIWKSKGWLLEEGYKNRDGEWDHIFWVDAGSFRGQSFYKHWPDVGRVRDAWAQTDPAAETRIFMPIVRAPYAKHARWKEEDGPIDQDISMASFFGGTPSAVHWYNSVYIAYHDYWLSKNLFVGKDQNLINALFLLFPSRFFTVFYDDEDPYAAAHQPYTSIFDQRWWRARWKDWHFAGAYAASRALGKCGSECYYYKFFFAAQGEREVAQDHWLGDHDGWDRWPFGTEHGMDRHDRCRLTKATGFEKLLSRHDRFGPGWTPPTRHLNVTASEYY
;
A
#
# COMPACT_ATOMS: atom_id res chain seq x y z
N MET A 1 43.72 -26.71 -44.03
CA MET A 1 42.41 -27.05 -43.43
C MET A 1 41.90 -26.07 -42.35
N HIS A 2 42.68 -25.10 -41.84
CA HIS A 2 42.22 -24.17 -40.78
C HIS A 2 41.23 -23.07 -41.21
N PHE A 3 41.14 -22.73 -42.50
CA PHE A 3 40.27 -21.64 -42.98
C PHE A 3 38.76 -21.99 -43.01
N TYR A 4 38.42 -23.29 -43.09
CA TYR A 4 37.03 -23.73 -43.23
C TYR A 4 36.21 -23.61 -41.93
N GLY A 5 36.85 -23.75 -40.77
CA GLY A 5 36.19 -23.63 -39.46
C GLY A 5 35.75 -22.20 -39.13
N TYR A 6 36.49 -21.19 -39.61
CA TYR A 6 36.23 -19.79 -39.31
C TYR A 6 34.99 -19.25 -40.04
N ARG A 7 34.77 -19.64 -41.30
CA ARG A 7 33.57 -19.25 -42.07
C ARG A 7 32.28 -19.85 -41.48
N ARG A 8 32.30 -21.09 -41.00
CA ARG A 8 31.13 -21.72 -40.36
C ARG A 8 30.73 -21.02 -39.06
N ARG A 9 31.70 -20.60 -38.24
CA ARG A 9 31.42 -19.84 -37.01
C ARG A 9 30.82 -18.46 -37.30
N ARG A 10 31.36 -17.73 -38.28
CA ARG A 10 30.78 -16.43 -38.70
C ARG A 10 29.36 -16.59 -39.26
N LEU A 11 29.12 -17.60 -40.08
CA LEU A 11 27.79 -17.87 -40.61
C LEU A 11 26.79 -18.24 -39.51
N ALA A 12 27.20 -19.06 -38.53
CA ALA A 12 26.37 -19.40 -37.38
C ALA A 12 26.01 -18.17 -36.53
N VAL A 13 26.96 -17.27 -36.30
CA VAL A 13 26.69 -16.00 -35.58
C VAL A 13 25.73 -15.11 -36.38
N VAL A 14 25.93 -14.96 -37.69
CA VAL A 14 25.03 -14.16 -38.54
C VAL A 14 23.63 -14.77 -38.56
N LEU A 15 23.50 -16.09 -38.71
CA LEU A 15 22.20 -16.77 -38.67
C LEU A 15 21.53 -16.63 -37.31
N LEU A 16 22.28 -16.73 -36.22
CA LEU A 16 21.75 -16.51 -34.88
C LEU A 16 21.26 -15.05 -34.73
N CYS A 17 22.03 -14.06 -35.18
CA CYS A 17 21.61 -12.66 -35.19
C CYS A 17 20.37 -12.43 -36.06
N CYS A 18 20.27 -13.06 -37.23
CA CYS A 18 19.10 -12.98 -38.10
C CYS A 18 17.87 -13.65 -37.48
N ILE A 19 18.02 -14.83 -36.87
CA ILE A 19 16.93 -15.53 -36.18
C ILE A 19 16.46 -14.69 -34.99
N ILE A 20 17.38 -14.15 -34.18
CA ILE A 20 17.04 -13.24 -33.09
C ILE A 20 16.31 -12.01 -33.62
N SER A 21 16.76 -11.43 -34.75
CA SER A 21 16.11 -10.25 -35.36
C SER A 21 14.72 -10.55 -35.93
N ILE A 22 14.52 -11.73 -36.54
CA ILE A 22 13.21 -12.13 -37.07
C ILE A 22 12.24 -12.46 -35.93
N LEU A 23 12.69 -13.19 -34.91
CA LEU A 23 11.91 -13.46 -33.71
C LEU A 23 11.56 -12.16 -32.99
N TYR A 24 12.50 -11.21 -32.95
CA TYR A 24 12.31 -9.86 -32.42
C TYR A 24 11.22 -9.11 -33.19
N ILE A 25 11.33 -8.99 -34.53
CA ILE A 25 10.33 -8.27 -35.34
C ILE A 25 8.96 -8.95 -35.24
N SER A 26 8.92 -10.27 -35.28
CA SER A 26 7.67 -11.03 -35.19
C SER A 26 7.01 -10.85 -33.82
N HIS A 27 7.79 -10.84 -32.74
CA HIS A 27 7.32 -10.59 -31.38
C HIS A 27 6.83 -9.15 -31.22
N ASP A 28 7.57 -8.15 -31.71
CA ASP A 28 7.15 -6.74 -31.65
C ASP A 28 5.86 -6.50 -32.43
N LEU A 29 5.73 -7.04 -33.65
CA LEU A 29 4.50 -6.99 -34.44
C LEU A 29 3.33 -7.69 -33.76
N TYR A 30 3.57 -8.82 -33.07
CA TYR A 30 2.56 -9.53 -32.30
C TYR A 30 2.06 -8.70 -31.12
N PHE A 31 2.97 -8.07 -30.36
CA PHE A 31 2.62 -7.24 -29.21
C PHE A 31 1.97 -5.92 -29.60
N GLN A 32 2.47 -5.24 -30.62
CA GLN A 32 1.81 -4.04 -31.15
C GLN A 32 0.38 -4.37 -31.57
N ARG A 33 0.15 -5.46 -32.32
CA ARG A 33 -1.22 -5.86 -32.70
C ARG A 33 -2.09 -6.27 -31.50
N GLY A 34 -1.55 -6.94 -30.49
CA GLY A 34 -2.29 -7.36 -29.29
C GLY A 34 -2.68 -6.21 -28.35
N TYR A 35 -1.84 -5.16 -28.27
CA TYR A 35 -2.17 -3.95 -27.51
C TYR A 35 -3.16 -3.06 -28.27
N TRP A 36 -3.04 -2.95 -29.60
CA TRP A 36 -3.99 -2.20 -30.40
C TRP A 36 -5.38 -2.85 -30.42
N THR A 37 -5.51 -4.18 -30.46
CA THR A 37 -6.83 -4.83 -30.39
C THR A 37 -7.52 -4.65 -29.02
N LYS A 38 -6.76 -4.50 -27.93
CA LYS A 38 -7.31 -4.15 -26.61
C LYS A 38 -7.68 -2.67 -26.48
N ALA A 39 -6.96 -1.76 -27.14
CA ALA A 39 -7.27 -0.33 -27.14
C ALA A 39 -8.46 0.04 -28.05
N ILE A 40 -8.71 -0.75 -29.11
CA ILE A 40 -9.79 -0.47 -30.08
C ILE A 40 -11.17 -0.96 -29.61
N SER A 41 -11.27 -1.86 -28.61
CA SER A 41 -12.59 -2.31 -28.10
C SER A 41 -13.28 -1.33 -27.14
N THR A 42 -12.65 -0.20 -26.83
CA THR A 42 -13.31 0.94 -26.15
C THR A 42 -13.43 2.07 -27.17
N GLY A 43 -14.46 1.98 -28.00
CA GLY A 43 -14.76 3.02 -28.97
C GLY A 43 -14.95 4.38 -28.30
N PRO A 44 -14.53 5.49 -28.93
CA PRO A 44 -14.72 6.82 -28.39
C PRO A 44 -16.21 7.17 -28.46
N THR A 45 -16.84 7.34 -27.30
CA THR A 45 -18.09 8.09 -27.24
C THR A 45 -17.74 9.56 -27.47
N ASN A 46 -18.00 10.02 -28.69
CA ASN A 46 -17.96 11.43 -29.06
C ASN A 46 -18.93 12.22 -28.17
N ALA A 47 -18.39 12.92 -27.18
CA ALA A 47 -18.97 14.10 -26.58
C ALA A 47 -17.82 15.00 -26.14
N SER A 48 -17.42 15.90 -27.03
CA SER A 48 -16.62 17.06 -26.67
C SER A 48 -17.59 18.16 -26.21
N PRO A 49 -17.45 18.66 -24.97
CA PRO A 49 -17.72 20.05 -24.70
C PRO A 49 -16.38 20.77 -24.59
N ASP A 50 -16.19 21.75 -25.46
CA ASP A 50 -15.21 22.80 -25.35
C ASP A 50 -15.48 23.56 -24.05
N ILE A 51 -14.69 23.29 -23.00
CA ILE A 51 -14.75 24.01 -21.73
C ILE A 51 -13.43 24.77 -21.58
N ARG A 52 -13.42 26.01 -22.09
CA ARG A 52 -12.51 27.04 -21.64
C ARG A 52 -12.93 27.49 -20.25
N HIS A 53 -12.29 26.97 -19.21
CA HIS A 53 -12.34 27.61 -17.89
C HIS A 53 -11.21 28.63 -17.77
N THR A 54 -11.56 29.89 -17.98
CA THR A 54 -10.79 31.03 -17.46
C THR A 54 -11.04 31.10 -15.95
N VAL A 55 -10.12 30.59 -15.15
CA VAL A 55 -10.16 30.76 -13.69
C VAL A 55 -9.72 32.19 -13.37
N THR A 56 -10.68 33.02 -13.02
CA THR A 56 -10.42 34.35 -12.43
C THR A 56 -10.44 34.17 -10.92
N ILE A 57 -9.27 34.28 -10.29
CA ILE A 57 -9.13 34.26 -8.83
C ILE A 57 -9.48 35.67 -8.35
N ASN A 58 -10.66 35.83 -7.76
CA ASN A 58 -10.98 36.98 -6.94
C ASN A 58 -11.09 36.54 -5.49
N GLU A 59 -10.07 36.89 -4.72
CA GLU A 59 -10.13 37.02 -3.26
C GLU A 59 -11.02 38.21 -2.89
N ALA A 60 -12.04 37.97 -2.07
CA ALA A 60 -12.55 38.96 -1.12
C ALA A 60 -13.31 38.25 0.01
N ALA A 61 -12.96 38.61 1.24
CA ALA A 61 -13.28 37.94 2.49
C ALA A 61 -14.75 38.06 2.94
N SER A 62 -15.18 37.10 3.76
CA SER A 62 -16.21 37.30 4.79
C SER A 62 -15.77 36.62 6.10
N PRO A 63 -15.89 37.27 7.28
CA PRO A 63 -15.40 36.75 8.55
C PRO A 63 -16.52 35.99 9.28
N HIS A 64 -16.75 34.75 8.87
CA HIS A 64 -17.29 33.73 9.77
C HIS A 64 -16.14 32.82 10.15
N ARG A 65 -15.89 32.69 11.46
CA ARG A 65 -14.90 31.75 11.98
C ARG A 65 -15.46 30.34 11.75
N GLU A 66 -15.18 29.79 10.56
CA GLU A 66 -15.56 28.45 10.15
C GLU A 66 -15.11 27.44 11.21
N LYS A 67 -16.01 26.55 11.59
CA LYS A 67 -15.68 25.34 12.34
C LYS A 67 -14.53 24.69 11.56
N LEU A 68 -13.34 24.59 12.17
CA LEU A 68 -12.16 24.01 11.50
C LEU A 68 -12.60 22.69 10.84
N PRO A 69 -12.54 22.58 9.51
CA PRO A 69 -13.13 21.47 8.80
C PRO A 69 -12.41 20.20 9.25
N GLY A 70 -13.15 19.18 9.70
CA GLY A 70 -12.70 18.12 10.61
C GLY A 70 -11.33 17.47 10.36
N GLY A 71 -10.74 16.97 11.44
CA GLY A 71 -9.31 16.62 11.51
C GLY A 71 -8.98 15.18 11.12
N VAL A 72 -7.68 14.90 10.99
CA VAL A 72 -7.13 13.55 10.91
C VAL A 72 -6.35 13.24 12.19
N LEU A 73 -6.59 12.05 12.76
CA LEU A 73 -5.77 11.50 13.84
C LEU A 73 -4.91 10.35 13.32
N LEU A 74 -3.62 10.37 13.66
CA LEU A 74 -2.72 9.25 13.44
C LEU A 74 -2.55 8.46 14.74
N VAL A 75 -2.73 7.14 14.67
CA VAL A 75 -2.51 6.24 15.80
C VAL A 75 -1.41 5.26 15.46
N SER A 76 -0.49 5.06 16.41
CA SER A 76 0.62 4.11 16.28
C SER A 76 0.82 3.39 17.62
N ALA A 77 1.56 2.28 17.60
CA ALA A 77 2.09 1.69 18.83
C ALA A 77 3.52 1.21 18.63
N LEU A 78 4.26 1.12 19.73
CA LEU A 78 5.53 0.43 19.80
C LEU A 78 5.64 -0.27 21.15
N PHE A 79 5.61 -1.60 21.12
CA PHE A 79 5.80 -2.45 22.30
C PHE A 79 7.12 -3.22 22.19
N PRO A 80 7.77 -3.56 23.32
CA PRO A 80 8.97 -4.36 23.31
C PRO A 80 8.66 -5.79 22.83
N LEU A 81 9.49 -6.31 21.93
CA LEU A 81 9.42 -7.69 21.46
C LEU A 81 10.62 -8.46 22.00
N LYS A 82 10.43 -9.70 22.45
CA LYS A 82 11.53 -10.63 22.80
C LYS A 82 12.47 -10.83 21.62
N LYS A 83 11.91 -10.85 20.40
CA LYS A 83 12.63 -10.99 19.14
C LYS A 83 12.15 -9.93 18.15
N SER A 84 13.07 -9.08 17.69
CA SER A 84 12.78 -8.01 16.73
C SER A 84 13.55 -8.24 15.43
N LYS A 85 12.89 -8.01 14.29
CA LYS A 85 13.52 -8.05 12.95
C LYS A 85 14.59 -6.97 12.77
N HIS A 86 14.46 -5.85 13.49
CA HIS A 86 15.34 -4.70 13.37
C HIS A 86 15.92 -4.28 14.71
N SER A 87 17.04 -3.56 14.68
CA SER A 87 17.70 -3.07 15.90
C SER A 87 16.93 -1.91 16.52
N MET A 88 17.09 -1.71 17.84
CA MET A 88 16.50 -0.56 18.53
C MET A 88 16.99 0.80 18.00
N LYS A 89 18.22 0.86 17.49
CA LYS A 89 18.73 2.05 16.79
C LYS A 89 17.89 2.38 15.55
N SER A 90 17.45 1.37 14.80
CA SER A 90 16.59 1.55 13.63
C SER A 90 15.21 2.05 14.04
N TYR A 91 14.59 1.42 15.03
CA TYR A 91 13.30 1.86 15.57
C TYR A 91 13.34 3.29 16.11
N LYS A 92 14.41 3.68 16.81
CA LYS A 92 14.61 5.06 17.26
C LYS A 92 14.64 6.05 16.10
N ALA A 93 15.38 5.73 15.04
CA ALA A 93 15.46 6.58 13.85
C ALA A 93 14.10 6.71 13.14
N TRP A 94 13.36 5.60 13.00
CA TRP A 94 12.05 5.61 12.35
C TRP A 94 10.99 6.35 13.15
N LEU A 95 10.97 6.14 14.48
CA LEU A 95 10.10 6.89 15.37
C LEU A 95 10.43 8.39 15.31
N TYR A 96 11.72 8.75 15.34
CA TYR A 96 12.14 10.15 15.21
C TYR A 96 11.63 10.78 13.90
N ASN A 97 11.73 10.07 12.77
CA ASN A 97 11.21 10.55 11.48
C ASN A 97 9.69 10.66 11.45
N PHE A 98 8.98 9.71 12.06
CA PHE A 98 7.51 9.75 12.16
C PHE A 98 7.03 10.93 12.99
N LEU A 99 7.68 11.22 14.12
CA LEU A 99 7.35 12.35 15.01
C LEU A 99 7.66 13.74 14.40
N GLN A 100 8.21 13.80 13.19
CA GLN A 100 8.35 15.05 12.44
C GLN A 100 7.04 15.51 11.79
N ILE A 101 6.02 14.66 11.76
CA ILE A 101 4.69 14.99 11.26
C ILE A 101 3.98 15.89 12.28
N THR A 102 3.31 16.93 11.79
CA THR A 102 2.59 17.92 12.59
C THR A 102 1.12 17.56 12.83
N THR A 103 0.58 16.60 12.08
CA THR A 103 -0.75 16.04 12.31
C THR A 103 -0.83 15.45 13.73
N PRO A 104 -1.97 15.55 14.43
CA PRO A 104 -2.14 14.93 15.75
C PRO A 104 -1.79 13.43 15.73
N ILE A 105 -0.95 13.02 16.68
CA ILE A 105 -0.49 11.64 16.85
C ILE A 105 -0.88 11.16 18.24
N TYR A 106 -1.49 9.98 18.31
CA TYR A 106 -1.66 9.22 19.54
C TYR A 106 -0.81 7.95 19.46
N ILE A 107 0.15 7.78 20.38
CA ILE A 107 1.04 6.62 20.38
C ILE A 107 0.93 5.83 21.68
N PHE A 108 0.77 4.52 21.55
CA PHE A 108 0.93 3.59 22.67
C PHE A 108 2.41 3.20 22.79
N LEU A 109 3.03 3.58 23.90
CA LEU A 109 4.45 3.37 24.16
C LEU A 109 4.68 3.11 25.65
N PRO A 110 5.15 1.90 26.04
CA PRO A 110 5.54 1.60 27.41
C PRO A 110 6.60 2.56 27.95
N LYS A 111 6.58 2.80 29.26
CA LYS A 111 7.55 3.69 29.95
C LYS A 111 9.00 3.26 29.73
N SER A 112 9.24 1.96 29.63
CA SER A 112 10.56 1.37 29.35
C SER A 112 11.16 1.86 28.02
N LEU A 113 10.34 2.34 27.08
CA LEU A 113 10.76 2.84 25.78
C LEU A 113 10.79 4.38 25.68
N PHE A 114 10.57 5.12 26.77
CA PHE A 114 10.59 6.58 26.75
C PHE A 114 11.94 7.18 26.31
N SER A 115 13.04 6.44 26.47
CA SER A 115 14.37 6.84 25.96
C SER A 115 14.45 6.97 24.43
N LEU A 116 13.43 6.47 23.71
CA LEU A 116 13.27 6.63 22.26
C LEU A 116 12.63 7.97 21.88
N LEU A 117 11.91 8.61 22.80
CA LEU A 117 11.24 9.88 22.58
C LEU A 117 12.22 11.06 22.64
N PRO A 118 11.91 12.19 22.00
CA PRO A 118 12.63 13.44 22.22
C PRO A 118 12.47 13.90 23.68
N GLN A 119 13.44 14.68 24.18
CA GLN A 119 13.39 15.24 25.55
C GLN A 119 12.20 16.16 25.77
N THR A 120 11.79 16.87 24.73
CA THR A 120 10.59 17.72 24.72
C THR A 120 9.61 17.13 23.71
N LEU A 121 8.42 16.76 24.19
CA LEU A 121 7.39 16.19 23.33
C LEU A 121 6.73 17.29 22.50
N PRO A 122 6.47 17.06 21.20
CA PRO A 122 5.67 17.98 20.38
C PRO A 122 4.23 18.10 20.91
N ASP A 123 3.62 19.28 20.76
CA ASP A 123 2.24 19.55 21.21
C ASP A 123 1.18 18.66 20.51
N ASN A 124 1.48 18.23 19.28
CA ASN A 124 0.61 17.35 18.51
C ASN A 124 0.70 15.87 18.94
N LEU A 125 1.62 15.50 19.84
CA LEU A 125 1.85 14.13 20.28
C LEU A 125 1.19 13.84 21.64
N THR A 126 0.42 12.75 21.71
CA THR A 126 -0.04 12.14 22.97
C THR A 126 0.56 10.77 23.13
N VAL A 127 1.15 10.50 24.29
CA VAL A 127 1.77 9.21 24.63
C VAL A 127 0.93 8.51 25.69
N ASN A 128 0.39 7.35 25.34
CA ASN A 128 -0.25 6.44 26.28
C ASN A 128 0.77 5.39 26.73
N SER A 129 1.04 5.35 28.04
CA SER A 129 2.00 4.44 28.66
C SER A 129 1.37 3.55 29.74
N THR A 130 0.06 3.32 29.62
CA THR A 130 -0.72 2.51 30.57
C THR A 130 -0.33 1.05 30.57
N TYR A 131 0.17 0.54 29.44
CA TYR A 131 0.48 -0.87 29.22
C TYR A 131 1.99 -1.03 29.09
N ASP A 132 2.58 -1.97 29.85
CA ASP A 132 4.01 -2.24 29.82
C ASP A 132 4.36 -3.25 28.71
N THR A 133 3.43 -4.16 28.42
CA THR A 133 3.52 -5.16 27.36
C THR A 133 2.25 -5.17 26.49
N ILE A 134 2.34 -5.78 25.31
CA ILE A 134 1.16 -5.94 24.43
C ILE A 134 0.10 -6.87 25.04
N PHE A 135 0.49 -7.80 25.92
CA PHE A 135 -0.43 -8.73 26.58
C PHE A 135 -1.17 -8.10 27.77
N ASP A 136 -0.78 -6.89 28.19
CA ASP A 136 -1.50 -6.12 29.21
C ASP A 136 -2.78 -5.49 28.64
N LEU A 137 -2.93 -5.46 27.30
CA LEU A 137 -4.15 -4.97 26.67
C LEU A 137 -5.36 -5.83 27.09
N PRO A 138 -6.51 -5.23 27.44
CA PRO A 138 -7.68 -5.99 27.87
C PRO A 138 -8.09 -7.11 26.90
N MET A 139 -8.06 -6.83 25.59
CA MET A 139 -8.41 -7.80 24.54
C MET A 139 -7.38 -8.92 24.33
N MET A 140 -6.18 -8.82 24.92
CA MET A 140 -5.10 -9.81 24.80
C MET A 140 -5.03 -10.75 26.00
N LYS A 141 -5.90 -10.57 27.00
CA LYS A 141 -5.89 -11.40 28.21
C LYS A 141 -6.04 -12.88 27.86
N GLY A 142 -5.05 -13.70 28.25
CA GLY A 142 -5.02 -15.13 27.99
C GLY A 142 -4.59 -15.54 26.57
N MET A 143 -4.25 -14.59 25.69
CA MET A 143 -3.84 -14.88 24.32
C MET A 143 -2.38 -15.37 24.20
N GLU A 144 -1.51 -15.03 25.16
CA GLU A 144 -0.08 -15.40 25.10
C GLU A 144 0.15 -16.91 24.88
N PRO A 145 -0.37 -17.84 25.72
CA PRO A 145 -0.17 -19.27 25.49
C PRO A 145 -0.81 -19.78 24.19
N ILE A 146 -1.88 -19.13 23.73
CA ILE A 146 -2.53 -19.49 22.46
C ILE A 146 -1.63 -19.12 21.28
N TYR A 147 -0.99 -17.95 21.33
CA TYR A 147 -0.05 -17.51 20.31
C TYR A 147 1.28 -18.25 20.35
N GLU A 148 1.73 -18.71 21.51
CA GLU A 148 2.86 -19.64 21.60
C GLU A 148 2.57 -20.95 20.85
N ALA A 149 1.34 -21.48 20.97
CA ALA A 149 0.92 -22.65 20.19
C ALA A 149 0.78 -22.32 18.70
N ASN A 150 0.18 -21.18 18.33
CA ASN A 150 0.00 -20.76 16.93
C ASN A 150 1.34 -20.47 16.22
N TRP A 151 2.36 -19.99 16.95
CA TRP A 151 3.72 -19.76 16.46
C TRP A 151 4.38 -21.01 15.90
N LEU A 152 3.98 -22.20 16.37
CA LEU A 152 4.47 -23.47 15.83
C LEU A 152 4.01 -23.72 14.38
N LEU A 153 2.92 -23.08 13.95
CA LEU A 153 2.36 -23.16 12.60
C LEU A 153 2.97 -22.11 11.64
N ASP A 154 3.72 -21.13 12.15
CA ASP A 154 4.23 -20.03 11.33
C ASP A 154 5.44 -20.45 10.48
N PRO A 155 5.35 -20.39 9.14
CA PRO A 155 6.50 -20.64 8.27
C PRO A 155 7.63 -19.60 8.46
N GLU A 156 7.32 -18.42 9.00
CA GLU A 156 8.24 -17.31 9.26
C GLU A 156 8.57 -17.15 10.76
N LYS A 157 8.36 -18.20 11.58
CA LYS A 157 8.61 -18.20 13.04
C LYS A 157 10.03 -17.78 13.46
N ASP A 158 10.99 -17.83 12.54
CA ASP A 158 12.36 -17.38 12.77
C ASP A 158 12.52 -15.85 12.78
N ILE A 159 11.51 -15.10 12.35
CA ILE A 159 11.51 -13.64 12.40
C ILE A 159 10.24 -13.07 13.05
N HIS A 160 9.25 -13.92 13.31
CA HIS A 160 8.03 -13.59 14.04
C HIS A 160 8.00 -14.23 15.43
N GLY A 161 7.08 -13.74 16.27
CA GLY A 161 6.85 -14.26 17.62
C GLY A 161 5.47 -13.89 18.15
N PRO A 162 5.03 -14.52 19.26
CA PRO A 162 3.72 -14.30 19.86
C PRO A 162 3.37 -12.83 20.12
N GLU A 163 4.34 -12.03 20.60
CA GLU A 163 4.13 -10.60 20.86
C GLU A 163 3.82 -9.83 19.56
N LEU A 164 4.43 -10.21 18.44
CA LEU A 164 4.19 -9.57 17.16
C LEU A 164 2.78 -9.88 16.65
N TYR A 165 2.30 -11.12 16.82
CA TYR A 165 0.91 -11.48 16.50
C TYR A 165 -0.08 -10.69 17.35
N ALA A 166 0.22 -10.51 18.64
CA ALA A 166 -0.60 -9.69 19.53
C ALA A 166 -0.66 -8.23 19.08
N ILE A 167 0.47 -7.64 18.65
CA ILE A 167 0.48 -6.28 18.09
C ILE A 167 -0.39 -6.21 16.84
N TRP A 168 -0.19 -7.16 15.93
CA TRP A 168 -0.92 -7.26 14.67
C TRP A 168 -2.43 -7.44 14.86
N LYS A 169 -2.88 -8.30 15.79
CA LYS A 169 -4.30 -8.42 16.16
C LYS A 169 -4.86 -7.13 16.76
N SER A 170 -4.05 -6.42 17.55
CA SER A 170 -4.53 -5.28 18.34
C SER A 170 -4.62 -3.97 17.56
N LYS A 171 -4.14 -3.89 16.31
CA LYS A 171 -4.10 -2.62 15.55
C LYS A 171 -5.46 -1.93 15.45
N GLY A 172 -6.52 -2.67 15.14
CA GLY A 172 -7.88 -2.13 15.03
C GLY A 172 -8.38 -1.56 16.36
N TRP A 173 -8.18 -2.30 17.45
CA TRP A 173 -8.60 -1.88 18.79
C TRP A 173 -7.78 -0.69 19.29
N LEU A 174 -6.45 -0.70 19.09
CA LEU A 174 -5.58 0.41 19.46
C LEU A 174 -5.97 1.68 18.68
N LEU A 175 -6.34 1.55 17.40
CA LEU A 175 -6.83 2.66 16.59
C LEU A 175 -8.13 3.25 17.18
N GLU A 176 -9.09 2.42 17.56
CA GLU A 176 -10.31 2.88 18.25
C GLU A 176 -10.00 3.55 19.60
N GLU A 177 -9.16 2.93 20.43
CA GLU A 177 -8.84 3.44 21.75
C GLU A 177 -8.06 4.75 21.67
N GLY A 178 -7.13 4.88 20.72
CA GLY A 178 -6.42 6.13 20.49
C GLY A 178 -7.38 7.28 20.11
N TYR A 179 -8.39 6.97 19.29
CA TYR A 179 -9.46 7.92 18.94
C TYR A 179 -10.30 8.32 20.15
N LYS A 180 -10.78 7.36 20.95
CA LYS A 180 -11.64 7.63 22.12
C LYS A 180 -10.92 8.46 23.20
N ASN A 181 -9.60 8.29 23.32
CA ASN A 181 -8.80 8.91 24.38
C ASN A 181 -8.06 10.17 23.93
N ARG A 182 -8.26 10.64 22.70
CA ARG A 182 -7.68 11.90 22.20
C ARG A 182 -8.77 12.91 21.93
N ASP A 183 -8.79 13.96 22.74
CA ASP A 183 -9.70 15.09 22.57
C ASP A 183 -9.60 15.66 21.15
N GLY A 184 -10.74 15.79 20.47
CA GLY A 184 -10.86 16.36 19.13
C GLY A 184 -12.08 15.86 18.36
N GLU A 185 -12.45 16.57 17.30
CA GLU A 185 -13.40 16.10 16.29
C GLU A 185 -12.60 15.58 15.08
N TRP A 186 -12.64 14.27 14.86
CA TRP A 186 -11.85 13.60 13.82
C TRP A 186 -12.76 13.08 12.71
N ASP A 187 -12.55 13.54 11.48
CA ASP A 187 -13.25 13.01 10.30
C ASP A 187 -12.73 11.61 9.97
N HIS A 188 -11.41 11.44 10.08
CA HIS A 188 -10.72 10.20 9.75
C HIS A 188 -9.65 9.89 10.80
N ILE A 189 -9.49 8.59 11.07
CA ILE A 189 -8.45 8.07 11.95
C ILE A 189 -7.68 6.99 11.21
N PHE A 190 -6.36 7.03 11.31
CA PHE A 190 -5.48 6.09 10.62
C PHE A 190 -4.52 5.41 11.56
N TRP A 191 -4.44 4.09 11.45
CA TRP A 191 -3.30 3.34 11.95
C TRP A 191 -2.09 3.62 11.06
N VAL A 192 -0.94 3.86 11.68
CA VAL A 192 0.34 4.04 10.99
C VAL A 192 1.45 3.35 11.77
N ASP A 193 2.12 2.38 11.15
CA ASP A 193 3.37 1.86 11.71
C ASP A 193 4.43 2.97 11.59
N ALA A 194 4.95 3.47 12.72
CA ALA A 194 6.07 4.43 12.71
C ALA A 194 7.29 3.89 11.91
N GLY A 195 7.47 2.57 11.88
CA GLY A 195 8.49 1.88 11.07
C GLY A 195 8.36 2.04 9.55
N SER A 196 7.27 2.65 9.06
CA SER A 196 7.11 3.05 7.66
C SER A 196 7.87 4.33 7.29
N PHE A 197 8.36 5.09 8.28
CA PHE A 197 9.15 6.32 8.11
C PHE A 197 10.65 6.04 8.18
N ARG A 198 11.13 5.15 7.30
CA ARG A 198 12.49 4.61 7.37
C ARG A 198 13.61 5.60 7.05
N GLY A 199 13.32 6.60 6.24
CA GLY A 199 14.24 7.68 5.87
C GLY A 199 13.69 9.04 6.26
N GLN A 200 14.48 10.08 6.00
CA GLN A 200 14.04 11.46 6.20
C GLN A 200 12.74 11.70 5.41
N SER A 201 11.70 12.16 6.11
CA SER A 201 10.38 12.40 5.53
C SER A 201 10.34 13.79 4.88
N PHE A 202 9.88 13.86 3.64
CA PHE A 202 9.46 15.13 2.99
C PHE A 202 8.12 15.62 3.53
N TYR A 203 7.42 14.76 4.26
CA TYR A 203 6.06 14.95 4.70
C TYR A 203 6.06 15.48 6.14
N LYS A 204 5.52 16.68 6.31
CA LYS A 204 5.32 17.37 7.59
C LYS A 204 3.83 17.45 7.91
N HIS A 205 3.02 17.91 6.98
CA HIS A 205 1.57 18.06 7.14
C HIS A 205 0.82 16.86 6.54
N TRP A 206 1.18 15.67 7.01
CA TRP A 206 0.71 14.41 6.43
C TRP A 206 -0.16 13.61 7.40
N PRO A 207 -1.24 12.96 6.91
CA PRO A 207 -1.80 13.11 5.57
C PRO A 207 -2.47 14.48 5.40
N ASP A 208 -2.47 14.97 4.17
CA ASP A 208 -3.20 16.17 3.80
C ASP A 208 -4.71 15.91 3.84
N VAL A 209 -5.44 16.69 4.63
CA VAL A 209 -6.87 16.49 4.89
C VAL A 209 -7.69 16.62 3.59
N GLY A 210 -7.34 17.58 2.73
CA GLY A 210 -8.00 17.75 1.43
C GLY A 210 -7.85 16.50 0.56
N ARG A 211 -6.63 15.96 0.51
CA ARG A 211 -6.32 14.77 -0.26
C ARG A 211 -7.00 13.50 0.27
N VAL A 212 -7.16 13.40 1.59
CA VAL A 212 -7.97 12.34 2.24
C VAL A 212 -9.41 12.44 1.75
N ARG A 213 -10.04 13.60 1.85
CA ARG A 213 -11.42 13.81 1.36
C ARG A 213 -11.57 13.50 -0.12
N ASP A 214 -10.63 13.93 -0.95
CA ASP A 214 -10.62 13.63 -2.39
C ASP A 214 -10.54 12.12 -2.67
N ALA A 215 -9.77 11.36 -1.87
CA ALA A 215 -9.66 9.93 -2.04
C ALA A 215 -10.99 9.22 -1.72
N TRP A 216 -11.69 9.64 -0.67
CA TRP A 216 -13.01 9.11 -0.33
C TRP A 216 -14.05 9.46 -1.39
N ALA A 217 -14.08 10.71 -1.84
CA ALA A 217 -15.00 11.19 -2.88
C ALA A 217 -14.86 10.43 -4.22
N GLN A 218 -13.67 9.90 -4.52
CA GLN A 218 -13.43 9.08 -5.70
C GLN A 218 -14.10 7.70 -5.65
N THR A 219 -14.55 7.24 -4.48
CA THR A 219 -14.87 5.83 -4.25
C THR A 219 -16.37 5.51 -4.16
N ASP A 220 -17.28 6.45 -4.45
CA ASP A 220 -18.76 6.41 -4.30
C ASP A 220 -19.22 7.13 -3.01
N PRO A 221 -20.27 7.97 -3.02
CA PRO A 221 -20.86 8.58 -1.82
C PRO A 221 -21.16 7.64 -0.64
N ALA A 222 -21.40 6.33 -0.86
CA ALA A 222 -21.49 5.35 0.22
C ALA A 222 -20.14 5.07 0.95
N ALA A 223 -19.06 5.76 0.56
CA ALA A 223 -17.69 5.57 1.03
C ALA A 223 -17.43 5.92 2.50
N GLU A 224 -18.31 6.66 3.18
CA GLU A 224 -18.12 7.02 4.60
C GLU A 224 -17.92 5.79 5.49
N THR A 225 -18.43 4.64 5.05
CA THR A 225 -18.33 3.37 5.80
C THR A 225 -17.14 2.49 5.40
N ARG A 226 -16.25 2.97 4.53
CA ARG A 226 -15.13 2.20 4.01
C ARG A 226 -13.82 2.44 4.73
N ILE A 227 -12.99 1.41 4.71
CA ILE A 227 -11.59 1.47 5.11
C ILE A 227 -10.73 1.69 3.86
N PHE A 228 -9.87 2.71 3.93
CA PHE A 228 -8.71 2.78 3.05
C PHE A 228 -7.66 1.79 3.52
N MET A 229 -7.17 0.97 2.61
CA MET A 229 -5.99 0.16 2.84
C MET A 229 -5.17 0.02 1.57
N PRO A 230 -3.91 0.49 1.56
CA PRO A 230 -3.09 0.41 0.37
C PRO A 230 -2.58 -1.04 0.19
N ILE A 231 -2.48 -1.47 -1.07
CA ILE A 231 -2.00 -2.81 -1.43
C ILE A 231 -0.71 -2.73 -2.23
N VAL A 232 0.11 -3.78 -2.16
CA VAL A 232 1.30 -3.93 -3.01
C VAL A 232 0.94 -4.45 -4.39
N ARG A 233 -0.05 -5.35 -4.49
CA ARG A 233 -0.57 -5.91 -5.74
C ARG A 233 -2.00 -6.38 -5.54
N ALA A 234 -2.73 -6.64 -6.63
CA ALA A 234 -4.08 -7.20 -6.50
C ALA A 234 -4.05 -8.71 -6.20
N PRO A 235 -5.14 -9.29 -5.67
CA PRO A 235 -5.22 -10.73 -5.44
C PRO A 235 -5.02 -11.55 -6.73
N TYR A 236 -4.31 -12.68 -6.62
CA TYR A 236 -4.12 -13.57 -7.75
C TYR A 236 -5.43 -14.24 -8.18
N ALA A 237 -5.57 -14.50 -9.49
CA ALA A 237 -6.78 -15.11 -10.07
C ALA A 237 -7.20 -16.43 -9.42
N LYS A 238 -6.27 -17.20 -8.83
CA LYS A 238 -6.58 -18.42 -8.07
C LYS A 238 -7.53 -18.17 -6.89
N HIS A 239 -7.49 -16.97 -6.31
CA HIS A 239 -8.34 -16.58 -5.19
C HIS A 239 -9.77 -16.22 -5.61
N ALA A 240 -10.08 -16.17 -6.91
CA ALA A 240 -11.46 -16.01 -7.39
C ALA A 240 -12.39 -17.13 -6.90
N ARG A 241 -11.84 -18.30 -6.57
CA ARG A 241 -12.56 -19.47 -6.06
C ARG A 241 -12.37 -19.71 -4.56
N TRP A 242 -11.65 -18.82 -3.87
CA TRP A 242 -11.43 -18.91 -2.43
C TRP A 242 -12.77 -18.77 -1.69
N LYS A 243 -12.91 -19.50 -0.60
CA LYS A 243 -14.09 -19.49 0.27
C LYS A 243 -13.69 -19.21 1.71
N GLU A 244 -14.66 -18.78 2.52
CA GLU A 244 -14.43 -18.43 3.93
C GLU A 244 -13.78 -19.57 4.74
N GLU A 245 -14.16 -20.82 4.46
CA GLU A 245 -13.60 -22.01 5.10
C GLU A 245 -12.13 -22.31 4.74
N ASP A 246 -11.62 -21.76 3.64
CA ASP A 246 -10.23 -21.92 3.23
C ASP A 246 -9.27 -21.16 4.17
N GLY A 247 -9.79 -20.25 4.99
CA GLY A 247 -9.01 -19.53 5.99
C GLY A 247 -8.21 -18.33 5.45
N PRO A 248 -7.30 -17.77 6.26
CA PRO A 248 -6.49 -16.61 5.88
C PRO A 248 -5.74 -16.79 4.55
N ILE A 249 -5.62 -15.71 3.77
CA ILE A 249 -4.98 -15.72 2.45
C ILE A 249 -3.52 -15.32 2.56
N ASP A 250 -2.63 -16.32 2.45
CA ASP A 250 -1.18 -16.12 2.42
C ASP A 250 -0.71 -15.62 1.03
N GLN A 251 -0.81 -14.31 0.83
CA GLN A 251 -0.29 -13.58 -0.32
C GLN A 251 0.11 -12.18 0.14
N ASP A 252 1.21 -11.64 -0.38
CA ASP A 252 1.53 -10.23 -0.18
C ASP A 252 0.57 -9.36 -1.03
N ILE A 253 -0.58 -8.99 -0.46
CA ILE A 253 -1.58 -8.09 -1.05
C ILE A 253 -1.62 -6.82 -0.22
N SER A 254 -2.11 -6.90 1.02
CA SER A 254 -2.19 -5.75 1.92
C SER A 254 -0.82 -5.30 2.43
N MET A 255 -0.63 -3.99 2.64
CA MET A 255 0.57 -3.49 3.29
C MET A 255 0.49 -3.47 4.82
N ALA A 256 -0.73 -3.57 5.39
CA ALA A 256 -1.09 -3.63 6.83
C ALA A 256 -0.45 -2.62 7.80
N SER A 257 0.50 -1.82 7.34
CA SER A 257 1.26 -0.80 8.07
C SER A 257 0.60 0.57 8.01
N PHE A 258 -0.43 0.71 7.19
CA PHE A 258 -1.25 1.90 7.11
C PHE A 258 -2.67 1.52 6.70
N PHE A 259 -3.67 1.94 7.48
CA PHE A 259 -5.07 1.80 7.12
C PHE A 259 -5.91 2.74 7.98
N GLY A 260 -7.14 3.04 7.54
CA GLY A 260 -8.03 3.87 8.33
C GLY A 260 -9.28 4.30 7.57
N GLY A 261 -10.08 5.12 8.22
CA GLY A 261 -11.32 5.65 7.68
C GLY A 261 -12.04 6.49 8.72
N THR A 262 -13.35 6.68 8.53
CA THR A 262 -14.18 7.33 9.55
C THR A 262 -14.18 6.49 10.85
N PRO A 263 -14.44 7.09 12.02
CA PRO A 263 -14.55 6.34 13.27
C PRO A 263 -15.53 5.15 13.18
N SER A 264 -16.65 5.31 12.48
CA SER A 264 -17.64 4.23 12.26
C SER A 264 -17.09 3.09 11.39
N ALA A 265 -16.32 3.41 10.35
CA ALA A 265 -15.70 2.42 9.48
C ALA A 265 -14.63 1.63 10.23
N VAL A 266 -13.80 2.32 11.04
CA VAL A 266 -12.78 1.69 11.89
C VAL A 266 -13.41 0.78 12.92
N HIS A 267 -14.50 1.22 13.55
CA HIS A 267 -15.20 0.39 14.52
C HIS A 267 -15.70 -0.92 13.89
N TRP A 268 -16.38 -0.82 12.75
CA TRP A 268 -16.78 -1.99 11.98
C TRP A 268 -15.60 -2.91 11.64
N TYR A 269 -14.50 -2.33 11.16
CA TYR A 269 -13.31 -3.10 10.76
C TYR A 269 -12.73 -3.88 11.94
N ASN A 270 -12.60 -3.24 13.09
CA ASN A 270 -12.08 -3.86 14.31
C ASN A 270 -12.97 -5.04 14.73
N SER A 271 -14.30 -4.86 14.77
CA SER A 271 -15.25 -5.93 15.10
C SER A 271 -15.12 -7.12 14.14
N VAL A 272 -15.12 -6.87 12.83
CA VAL A 272 -14.99 -7.91 11.81
C VAL A 272 -13.65 -8.61 11.88
N TYR A 273 -12.55 -7.86 12.02
CA TYR A 273 -11.21 -8.41 12.08
C TYR A 273 -11.05 -9.35 13.28
N ILE A 274 -11.48 -8.92 14.48
CA ILE A 274 -11.41 -9.75 15.69
C ILE A 274 -12.29 -11.01 15.54
N ALA A 275 -13.51 -10.85 15.03
CA ALA A 275 -14.45 -11.96 14.86
C ALA A 275 -13.87 -13.05 13.92
N TYR A 276 -13.28 -12.65 12.78
CA TYR A 276 -12.65 -13.59 11.85
C TYR A 276 -11.33 -14.15 12.37
N HIS A 277 -10.53 -13.36 13.08
CA HIS A 277 -9.34 -13.86 13.75
C HIS A 277 -9.71 -15.01 14.70
N ASP A 278 -10.68 -14.79 15.60
CA ASP A 278 -11.05 -15.77 16.60
C ASP A 278 -11.78 -16.98 15.99
N TYR A 279 -12.58 -16.75 14.93
CA TYR A 279 -13.19 -17.84 14.16
C TYR A 279 -12.14 -18.77 13.55
N TRP A 280 -11.17 -18.26 12.79
CA TRP A 280 -10.15 -19.11 12.16
C TRP A 280 -9.17 -19.71 13.17
N LEU A 281 -8.87 -18.99 14.26
CA LEU A 281 -8.11 -19.52 15.38
C LEU A 281 -8.81 -20.74 16.00
N SER A 282 -10.15 -20.67 16.19
CA SER A 282 -10.95 -21.80 16.70
C SER A 282 -10.93 -23.03 15.79
N LYS A 283 -10.56 -22.86 14.52
CA LYS A 283 -10.37 -23.93 13.53
C LYS A 283 -8.94 -24.47 13.50
N ASN A 284 -8.08 -24.06 14.44
CA ASN A 284 -6.66 -24.37 14.49
C ASN A 284 -5.88 -23.91 13.25
N LEU A 285 -6.33 -22.82 12.60
CA LEU A 285 -5.61 -22.22 11.49
C LEU A 285 -4.56 -21.23 12.02
N PHE A 286 -3.50 -21.01 11.23
CA PHE A 286 -2.53 -19.98 11.52
C PHE A 286 -3.15 -18.59 11.30
N VAL A 287 -3.17 -17.76 12.34
CA VAL A 287 -3.74 -16.40 12.31
C VAL A 287 -2.74 -15.34 12.75
N GLY A 288 -1.48 -15.73 12.94
CA GLY A 288 -0.45 -14.84 13.47
C GLY A 288 -0.19 -13.61 12.61
N LYS A 289 -0.25 -13.74 11.27
CA LYS A 289 0.08 -12.65 10.32
C LYS A 289 -1.17 -11.85 9.91
N ASP A 290 -1.25 -10.58 10.30
CA ASP A 290 -2.41 -9.70 10.03
C ASP A 290 -2.77 -9.59 8.55
N GLN A 291 -1.75 -9.47 7.69
CA GLN A 291 -1.93 -9.38 6.25
C GLN A 291 -2.80 -10.52 5.72
N ASN A 292 -2.61 -11.75 6.23
CA ASN A 292 -3.34 -12.92 5.72
C ASN A 292 -4.83 -12.84 6.04
N LEU A 293 -5.19 -12.33 7.21
CA LEU A 293 -6.57 -12.11 7.61
C LEU A 293 -7.18 -10.95 6.81
N ILE A 294 -6.47 -9.82 6.73
CA ILE A 294 -6.90 -8.63 5.99
C ILE A 294 -7.21 -9.00 4.53
N ASN A 295 -6.36 -9.79 3.90
CA ASN A 295 -6.53 -10.21 2.52
C ASN A 295 -7.82 -11.01 2.32
N ALA A 296 -8.16 -11.90 3.26
CA ALA A 296 -9.43 -12.61 3.24
C ALA A 296 -10.62 -11.66 3.44
N LEU A 297 -10.50 -10.65 4.30
CA LEU A 297 -11.53 -9.63 4.48
C LEU A 297 -11.78 -8.80 3.21
N PHE A 298 -10.75 -8.54 2.39
CA PHE A 298 -10.95 -7.90 1.09
C PHE A 298 -11.88 -8.69 0.17
N LEU A 299 -11.84 -10.03 0.24
CA LEU A 299 -12.68 -10.90 -0.58
C LEU A 299 -14.08 -11.08 0.02
N LEU A 300 -14.19 -11.12 1.36
CA LEU A 300 -15.47 -11.26 2.07
C LEU A 300 -16.30 -9.97 2.07
N PHE A 301 -15.64 -8.80 2.11
CA PHE A 301 -16.28 -7.49 2.25
C PHE A 301 -15.73 -6.44 1.27
N PRO A 302 -15.63 -6.72 -0.05
CA PRO A 302 -14.96 -5.83 -1.00
C PRO A 302 -15.60 -4.44 -1.12
N SER A 303 -16.89 -4.30 -0.82
CA SER A 303 -17.59 -3.01 -0.80
C SER A 303 -17.24 -2.12 0.40
N ARG A 304 -16.55 -2.68 1.41
CA ARG A 304 -16.11 -2.00 2.63
C ARG A 304 -14.65 -1.54 2.56
N PHE A 305 -13.96 -1.83 1.47
CA PHE A 305 -12.56 -1.44 1.28
C PHE A 305 -12.37 -0.67 -0.03
N PHE A 306 -11.41 0.25 0.01
CA PHE A 306 -10.83 0.80 -1.19
C PHE A 306 -9.33 1.01 -0.99
N THR A 307 -8.62 1.19 -2.08
CA THR A 307 -7.18 1.11 -2.08
C THR A 307 -6.53 2.11 -3.02
N VAL A 308 -5.22 2.21 -2.87
CA VAL A 308 -4.30 2.64 -3.89
C VAL A 308 -3.19 1.58 -3.98
N PHE A 309 -2.70 1.34 -5.18
CA PHE A 309 -1.52 0.53 -5.35
C PHE A 309 -0.64 1.07 -6.46
N TYR A 310 0.64 0.81 -6.29
CA TYR A 310 1.69 1.43 -7.07
C TYR A 310 2.16 0.54 -8.23
N ASP A 311 2.02 -0.78 -8.09
CA ASP A 311 2.68 -1.75 -8.97
C ASP A 311 2.16 -1.68 -10.42
N ASP A 312 3.02 -2.11 -11.35
CA ASP A 312 2.78 -2.13 -12.80
C ASP A 312 1.56 -3.00 -13.18
N GLU A 313 1.04 -3.78 -12.24
CA GLU A 313 -0.13 -4.59 -12.47
C GLU A 313 -1.45 -3.80 -12.52
N ASP A 314 -1.47 -2.48 -12.30
CA ASP A 314 -2.64 -1.66 -12.69
C ASP A 314 -2.45 -1.00 -14.06
N PRO A 315 -2.69 -1.71 -15.17
CA PRO A 315 -2.67 -1.08 -16.49
C PRO A 315 -3.80 -0.05 -16.66
N TYR A 316 -4.75 0.03 -15.73
CA TYR A 316 -5.86 0.98 -15.73
C TYR A 316 -5.62 2.17 -14.78
N ALA A 317 -4.51 2.21 -14.05
CA ALA A 317 -4.16 3.39 -13.28
C ALA A 317 -4.02 4.57 -14.25
N ALA A 318 -4.71 5.68 -14.00
CA ALA A 318 -4.65 6.86 -14.87
C ALA A 318 -3.23 7.44 -15.01
N ALA A 319 -2.36 7.12 -14.05
CA ALA A 319 -0.96 7.50 -14.02
C ALA A 319 -0.01 6.44 -14.60
N HIS A 320 -0.52 5.25 -14.97
CA HIS A 320 0.27 4.23 -15.63
C HIS A 320 0.63 4.69 -17.04
N GLN A 321 1.93 4.70 -17.34
CA GLN A 321 2.40 4.93 -18.70
C GLN A 321 2.81 3.59 -19.31
N PRO A 322 2.14 3.13 -20.39
CA PRO A 322 2.54 1.91 -21.05
C PRO A 322 3.94 2.05 -21.64
N TYR A 323 4.65 0.93 -21.70
CA TYR A 323 5.93 0.85 -22.39
C TYR A 323 5.72 1.18 -23.88
N THR A 324 6.59 2.02 -24.43
CA THR A 324 6.49 2.44 -25.84
C THR A 324 7.07 1.40 -26.80
N SER A 325 8.02 0.58 -26.32
CA SER A 325 8.63 -0.52 -27.06
C SER A 325 9.33 -1.48 -26.08
N ILE A 326 9.79 -2.63 -26.57
CA ILE A 326 10.67 -3.52 -25.79
C ILE A 326 12.08 -2.97 -25.59
N PHE A 327 12.43 -1.84 -26.20
CA PHE A 327 13.67 -1.11 -25.88
C PHE A 327 13.44 -0.02 -24.83
N ASP A 328 12.19 0.22 -24.44
CA ASP A 328 11.88 1.10 -23.32
C ASP A 328 12.55 0.52 -22.07
N GLN A 329 13.37 1.34 -21.39
CA GLN A 329 14.05 0.90 -20.17
C GLN A 329 13.06 0.41 -19.12
N ARG A 330 11.85 0.97 -19.09
CA ARG A 330 10.79 0.56 -18.16
C ARG A 330 10.33 -0.87 -18.45
N TRP A 331 10.28 -1.26 -19.73
CA TRP A 331 9.98 -2.65 -20.10
C TRP A 331 11.06 -3.61 -19.59
N TRP A 332 12.33 -3.27 -19.78
CA TRP A 332 13.44 -4.11 -19.30
C TRP A 332 13.51 -4.19 -17.78
N ARG A 333 13.25 -3.09 -17.07
CA ARG A 333 13.15 -3.06 -15.61
C ARG A 333 12.03 -3.97 -15.11
N ALA A 334 10.83 -3.88 -15.70
CA ALA A 334 9.71 -4.74 -15.35
C ALA A 334 10.04 -6.23 -15.61
N ARG A 335 10.63 -6.56 -16.77
CA ARG A 335 11.05 -7.94 -17.07
C ARG A 335 12.16 -8.45 -16.16
N TRP A 336 13.10 -7.59 -15.78
CA TRP A 336 14.15 -7.95 -14.84
C TRP A 336 13.61 -8.20 -13.43
N LYS A 337 12.61 -7.41 -12.99
CA LYS A 337 11.88 -7.63 -11.74
C LYS A 337 11.23 -9.02 -11.73
N ASP A 338 10.68 -9.46 -12.87
CA ASP A 338 10.08 -10.79 -13.02
C ASP A 338 11.12 -11.93 -13.09
N TRP A 339 12.28 -11.70 -13.72
CA TRP A 339 13.26 -12.75 -14.02
C TRP A 339 14.29 -13.04 -12.93
N HIS A 340 14.62 -12.03 -12.12
CA HIS A 340 15.58 -12.20 -11.05
C HIS A 340 14.86 -12.19 -9.71
N PHE A 341 15.16 -13.17 -8.85
CA PHE A 341 14.87 -13.14 -7.40
C PHE A 341 15.35 -11.84 -6.69
N ALA A 342 15.95 -10.90 -7.42
CA ALA A 342 16.22 -9.51 -7.07
C ALA A 342 14.99 -8.57 -7.15
N GLY A 343 13.75 -9.08 -7.25
CA GLY A 343 12.51 -8.28 -7.33
C GLY A 343 12.32 -7.22 -6.23
N ALA A 344 13.13 -7.24 -5.17
CA ALA A 344 13.20 -6.18 -4.16
C ALA A 344 14.00 -4.93 -4.59
N TYR A 345 14.82 -5.01 -5.65
CA TYR A 345 15.78 -3.96 -6.02
C TYR A 345 15.43 -3.19 -7.30
N ALA A 346 14.55 -3.72 -8.14
CA ALA A 346 14.11 -3.05 -9.36
C ALA A 346 12.72 -2.42 -9.12
N ALA A 347 12.69 -1.12 -8.83
CA ALA A 347 11.45 -0.37 -8.84
C ALA A 347 10.83 -0.43 -10.26
N SER A 348 9.56 -0.81 -10.35
CA SER A 348 8.85 -1.04 -11.60
C SER A 348 8.62 0.26 -12.40
N ARG A 349 8.54 1.39 -11.68
CA ARG A 349 8.38 2.74 -12.22
C ARG A 349 7.11 2.93 -13.09
N ALA A 350 6.05 2.11 -12.97
CA ALA A 350 4.77 2.40 -13.66
C ALA A 350 4.27 3.82 -13.42
N LEU A 351 4.41 4.27 -12.17
CA LEU A 351 4.02 5.61 -11.74
C LEU A 351 5.17 6.62 -11.79
N GLY A 352 6.32 6.26 -12.39
CA GLY A 352 7.55 7.06 -12.35
C GLY A 352 8.41 6.75 -11.11
N LYS A 353 9.42 7.58 -10.85
CA LYS A 353 10.32 7.47 -9.70
C LYS A 353 9.62 7.91 -8.41
N CYS A 354 8.94 6.99 -7.73
CA CYS A 354 8.20 7.27 -6.48
C CYS A 354 8.93 6.85 -5.20
N GLY A 355 10.26 6.76 -5.23
CA GLY A 355 11.03 6.25 -4.10
C GLY A 355 10.68 4.80 -3.76
N SER A 356 10.41 4.51 -2.49
CA SER A 356 10.03 3.17 -2.04
C SER A 356 8.55 2.90 -2.32
N GLU A 357 8.30 1.96 -3.23
CA GLU A 357 6.98 1.51 -3.68
C GLU A 357 6.08 1.06 -2.53
N CYS A 358 6.66 0.37 -1.54
CA CYS A 358 5.99 -0.10 -0.32
C CYS A 358 5.41 1.02 0.55
N TYR A 359 5.71 2.28 0.25
CA TYR A 359 5.17 3.42 0.99
C TYR A 359 4.59 4.51 0.09
N TYR A 360 4.16 4.14 -1.12
CA TYR A 360 3.54 5.08 -2.07
C TYR A 360 2.31 5.81 -1.49
N TYR A 361 1.57 5.19 -0.56
CA TYR A 361 0.45 5.84 0.11
C TYR A 361 0.85 7.15 0.83
N LYS A 362 2.12 7.30 1.23
CA LYS A 362 2.64 8.55 1.80
C LYS A 362 2.61 9.66 0.76
N PHE A 363 3.14 9.39 -0.43
CA PHE A 363 3.06 10.31 -1.57
C PHE A 363 1.62 10.59 -1.97
N PHE A 364 0.79 9.54 -2.04
CA PHE A 364 -0.62 9.65 -2.42
C PHE A 364 -1.41 10.63 -1.54
N PHE A 365 -1.17 10.60 -0.22
CA PHE A 365 -1.83 11.47 0.76
C PHE A 365 -1.04 12.73 1.14
N ALA A 366 0.13 12.98 0.59
CA ALA A 366 0.88 14.20 0.87
C ALA A 366 0.24 15.42 0.22
N ALA A 367 0.45 16.60 0.78
CA ALA A 367 0.03 17.86 0.16
C ALA A 367 0.77 18.09 -1.17
N GLN A 368 0.23 18.92 -2.06
CA GLN A 368 0.85 19.15 -3.38
C GLN A 368 2.31 19.60 -3.29
N GLY A 369 2.63 20.59 -2.45
CA GLY A 369 4.01 21.06 -2.31
C GLY A 369 4.96 19.99 -1.77
N GLU A 370 4.53 19.16 -0.83
CA GLU A 370 5.34 18.05 -0.30
C GLU A 370 5.58 16.96 -1.36
N ARG A 371 4.58 16.70 -2.22
CA ARG A 371 4.72 15.79 -3.37
C ARG A 371 5.73 16.33 -4.39
N GLU A 372 5.70 17.62 -4.67
CA GLU A 372 6.63 18.26 -5.61
C GLU A 372 8.08 18.15 -5.11
N VAL A 373 8.31 18.41 -3.82
CA VAL A 373 9.63 18.22 -3.18
C VAL A 373 10.09 16.77 -3.24
N ALA A 374 9.21 15.82 -2.93
CA ALA A 374 9.53 14.38 -3.00
C ALA A 374 9.87 13.94 -4.43
N GLN A 375 9.10 14.40 -5.43
CA GLN A 375 9.35 14.14 -6.84
C GLN A 375 10.71 14.66 -7.29
N ASP A 376 11.06 15.90 -6.93
CA ASP A 376 12.33 16.52 -7.32
C ASP A 376 13.51 15.77 -6.72
N HIS A 377 13.39 15.36 -5.45
CA HIS A 377 14.40 14.53 -4.81
C HIS A 377 14.58 13.19 -5.52
N TRP A 378 13.49 12.45 -5.78
CA TRP A 378 13.58 11.14 -6.43
C TRP A 378 14.01 11.21 -7.89
N LEU A 379 13.73 12.31 -8.60
CA LEU A 379 14.26 12.52 -9.94
C LEU A 379 15.80 12.57 -9.92
N GLY A 380 16.36 13.31 -8.98
CA GLY A 380 17.81 13.44 -8.77
C GLY A 380 18.48 12.18 -8.23
N ASP A 381 17.72 11.28 -7.59
CA ASP A 381 18.23 9.97 -7.19
C ASP A 381 18.48 9.10 -8.44
N HIS A 382 19.76 8.82 -8.67
CA HIS A 382 20.19 7.90 -9.71
C HIS A 382 20.24 6.49 -9.15
N ASP A 383 19.46 5.58 -9.75
CA ASP A 383 19.72 4.15 -9.56
C ASP A 383 20.73 3.66 -10.60
N GLY A 384 21.38 2.52 -10.33
CA GLY A 384 22.40 1.96 -11.25
C GLY A 384 21.88 1.70 -12.67
N TRP A 385 20.57 1.67 -12.86
CA TRP A 385 19.90 1.53 -14.15
C TRP A 385 19.87 2.83 -14.95
N ASP A 386 19.88 4.01 -14.30
CA ASP A 386 20.01 5.30 -15.00
C ASP A 386 21.40 5.44 -15.68
N ARG A 387 22.37 4.59 -15.30
CA ARG A 387 23.71 4.51 -15.93
C ARG A 387 23.84 3.41 -16.98
N TRP A 388 22.74 2.73 -17.34
CA TRP A 388 22.76 1.62 -18.28
C TRP A 388 23.16 2.13 -19.69
N PRO A 389 24.07 1.45 -20.42
CA PRO A 389 24.69 1.98 -21.64
C PRO A 389 23.74 2.18 -22.83
N PHE A 390 22.52 1.66 -22.75
CA PHE A 390 21.46 1.89 -23.74
C PHE A 390 20.45 2.95 -23.30
N GLY A 391 20.61 3.51 -22.09
CA GLY A 391 19.91 4.71 -21.67
C GLY A 391 20.49 5.90 -22.38
N THR A 392 19.71 6.51 -23.26
CA THR A 392 20.05 7.82 -23.76
C THR A 392 20.15 8.76 -22.56
N GLU A 393 21.30 9.41 -22.36
CA GLU A 393 21.54 10.53 -21.42
C GLU A 393 20.61 11.74 -21.66
N HIS A 394 19.55 11.59 -22.44
CA HIS A 394 18.62 12.62 -22.85
C HIS A 394 17.63 12.93 -21.73
N GLY A 395 18.14 13.65 -20.72
CA GLY A 395 17.36 14.38 -19.74
C GLY A 395 16.67 13.50 -18.72
N MET A 396 16.72 13.91 -17.45
CA MET A 396 15.71 13.47 -16.48
C MET A 396 14.36 13.99 -16.96
N ASP A 397 13.67 13.18 -17.74
CA ASP A 397 12.43 13.57 -18.36
C ASP A 397 11.40 13.83 -17.25
N ARG A 398 10.59 14.88 -17.41
CA ARG A 398 9.40 15.08 -16.57
C ARG A 398 8.49 13.86 -16.59
N HIS A 399 8.58 13.02 -17.63
CA HIS A 399 7.92 11.72 -17.72
C HIS A 399 8.39 10.68 -16.69
N ASP A 400 9.51 10.88 -15.99
CA ASP A 400 9.94 10.01 -14.88
C ASP A 400 9.49 10.51 -13.50
N ARG A 401 8.85 11.68 -13.40
CA ARG A 401 8.32 12.17 -12.13
C ARG A 401 7.30 11.18 -11.57
N CYS A 402 7.35 10.95 -10.26
CA CYS A 402 6.30 10.19 -9.58
C CYS A 402 4.92 10.80 -9.87
N ARG A 403 3.95 9.99 -10.25
CA ARG A 403 2.61 10.41 -10.64
C ARG A 403 1.58 9.97 -9.62
N LEU A 404 0.53 10.77 -9.49
CA LEU A 404 -0.61 10.48 -8.63
C LEU A 404 -1.61 9.59 -9.37
N THR A 405 -1.94 8.43 -8.81
CA THR A 405 -3.03 7.58 -9.31
C THR A 405 -4.35 7.86 -8.56
N LYS A 406 -5.43 7.18 -8.97
CA LYS A 406 -6.76 7.30 -8.36
C LYS A 406 -7.00 6.22 -7.31
N ALA A 407 -7.81 6.56 -6.30
CA ALA A 407 -8.35 5.57 -5.39
C ALA A 407 -9.29 4.60 -6.15
N THR A 408 -9.27 3.33 -5.80
CA THR A 408 -10.11 2.30 -6.43
C THR A 408 -10.80 1.45 -5.36
N GLY A 409 -12.11 1.31 -5.44
CA GLY A 409 -12.87 0.39 -4.59
C GLY A 409 -12.50 -1.08 -4.87
N PHE A 410 -12.41 -1.91 -3.83
CA PHE A 410 -12.00 -3.31 -4.00
C PHE A 410 -12.97 -4.10 -4.87
N GLU A 411 -14.28 -3.88 -4.71
CA GLU A 411 -15.28 -4.53 -5.56
C GLU A 411 -15.05 -4.25 -7.05
N LYS A 412 -14.77 -2.98 -7.40
CA LYS A 412 -14.42 -2.58 -8.76
C LYS A 412 -13.10 -3.22 -9.23
N LEU A 413 -12.11 -3.32 -8.34
CA LEU A 413 -10.82 -3.96 -8.66
C LEU A 413 -10.98 -5.46 -8.95
N LEU A 414 -11.72 -6.18 -8.11
CA LEU A 414 -11.92 -7.63 -8.25
C LEU A 414 -12.79 -7.98 -9.45
N SER A 415 -13.79 -7.15 -9.76
CA SER A 415 -14.71 -7.34 -10.91
C SER A 415 -14.08 -7.06 -12.28
N ARG A 416 -12.80 -6.65 -12.35
CA ARG A 416 -12.12 -6.44 -13.64
C ARG A 416 -11.92 -7.75 -14.39
N HIS A 417 -11.98 -7.71 -15.73
CA HIS A 417 -11.81 -8.88 -16.60
C HIS A 417 -10.45 -9.58 -16.47
N ASP A 418 -9.39 -8.83 -16.17
CA ASP A 418 -8.03 -9.32 -15.93
C ASP A 418 -7.79 -9.78 -14.48
N ARG A 419 -8.81 -9.69 -13.62
CA ARG A 419 -8.77 -10.13 -12.22
C ARG A 419 -9.70 -11.32 -12.02
N PHE A 420 -10.83 -11.16 -11.34
CA PHE A 420 -11.78 -12.26 -11.13
C PHE A 420 -12.91 -12.29 -12.17
N GLY A 421 -13.07 -11.19 -12.91
CA GLY A 421 -14.09 -11.03 -13.94
C GLY A 421 -15.38 -10.39 -13.41
N PRO A 422 -16.19 -9.78 -14.30
CA PRO A 422 -17.38 -9.03 -13.91
C PRO A 422 -18.51 -9.88 -13.34
N GLY A 423 -18.45 -11.21 -13.51
CA GLY A 423 -19.40 -12.16 -12.93
C GLY A 423 -18.97 -12.70 -11.56
N TRP A 424 -17.83 -12.27 -11.02
CA TRP A 424 -17.40 -12.69 -9.70
C TRP A 424 -18.26 -12.06 -8.63
N THR A 425 -18.64 -12.86 -7.63
CA THR A 425 -19.36 -12.40 -6.44
C THR A 425 -18.56 -12.73 -5.19
N PRO A 426 -18.63 -11.90 -4.14
CA PRO A 426 -18.01 -12.22 -2.85
C PRO A 426 -18.44 -13.60 -2.34
N PRO A 427 -17.55 -14.36 -1.67
CA PRO A 427 -17.89 -15.65 -1.08
C PRO A 427 -19.01 -15.52 -0.05
N THR A 428 -19.74 -16.62 0.15
CA THR A 428 -20.72 -16.69 1.24
C THR A 428 -20.01 -16.60 2.59
N ARG A 429 -20.58 -15.79 3.49
CA ARG A 429 -20.10 -15.59 4.86
C ARG A 429 -20.98 -16.42 5.79
N HIS A 430 -20.38 -17.26 6.62
CA HIS A 430 -21.09 -18.02 7.64
C HIS A 430 -21.06 -17.30 9.00
N LEU A 431 -20.09 -16.40 9.21
CA LEU A 431 -20.01 -15.62 10.43
C LEU A 431 -20.96 -14.41 10.35
N ASN A 432 -21.95 -14.37 11.24
CA ASN A 432 -22.83 -13.21 11.39
C ASN A 432 -22.18 -12.22 12.37
N VAL A 433 -21.43 -11.25 11.84
CA VAL A 433 -20.83 -10.19 12.65
C VAL A 433 -21.83 -9.05 12.76
N THR A 434 -22.56 -8.99 13.88
CA THR A 434 -23.30 -7.77 14.23
C THR A 434 -22.33 -6.80 14.91
N ALA A 435 -22.32 -5.54 14.46
CA ALA A 435 -21.39 -4.54 15.00
C ALA A 435 -21.62 -4.23 16.50
N SER A 436 -22.77 -4.65 17.06
CA SER A 436 -23.18 -4.32 18.43
C SER A 436 -22.71 -5.29 19.52
N GLU A 437 -22.15 -6.45 19.17
CA GLU A 437 -21.97 -7.56 20.14
C GLU A 437 -20.56 -7.70 20.74
N TYR A 438 -19.61 -6.82 20.41
CA TYR A 438 -18.22 -6.92 20.90
C TYR A 438 -17.86 -5.77 21.85
N TYR A 439 -18.39 -5.81 23.08
CA TYR A 439 -17.86 -5.09 24.24
C TYR A 439 -18.08 -5.87 25.54
#